data_AF-A0A6P7GWZ8-F1
#
_entry.id   AF-A0A6P7GWZ8-F1
#
_cell.length_a   1.000
_cell.length_b   1.000
_cell.length_c   1.000
_cell.angle_alpha   90.00
_cell.angle_beta   90.00
_cell.angle_gamma   90.00
#
_symmetry.space_group_name_H-M   'P 1'
#
loop_
_entity.id
_entity.type
_entity.pdbx_description
1 polymer ?
#
loop_
_entity_poly.entity_id
_entity_poly.type
_entity_poly.pdbx_seq_one_letter_code
_entity_poly.pdbx_strand_id
1 'polypeptide(L)'
;MTAGPGFILQKFNQVFRSRYKKNAAGLDIEGPSTGRRAAGMLIMPSVLEEVEDNSVFTPLVDSSGIRVIPPSPSSKPLKNISEIKSLLQQGRKQEVKQILRNNSWPVNSPIRTELWPELCTQHQNDKSNFMEGFYWDMVNQVYGTTDLPDKSVSLPPFVEPSHCQSYYMTHKGRSITDRVVSVLGYACPDIVYSPTIYPICALLLHFMTGKFLH
;
A
#
# COMPACT_ATOMS: atom_id res chain seq x y z
N MET A 1 -9.06 12.05 -0.99
CA MET A 1 -7.68 11.75 -1.44
C MET A 1 -7.33 10.34 -1.00
N THR A 2 -7.55 9.36 -1.86
CA THR A 2 -7.31 7.94 -1.58
C THR A 2 -5.91 7.56 -2.03
N ALA A 3 -5.07 7.02 -1.13
CA ALA A 3 -3.71 6.61 -1.48
C ALA A 3 -3.76 5.45 -2.49
N GLY A 4 -3.11 5.65 -3.63
CA GLY A 4 -3.13 4.71 -4.75
C GLY A 4 -1.99 3.69 -4.74
N PRO A 5 -2.01 2.66 -5.60
CA PRO A 5 -1.01 1.60 -5.70
C PRO A 5 0.46 2.03 -5.88
N GLY A 6 0.69 3.18 -6.56
CA GLY A 6 2.03 3.77 -6.67
C GLY A 6 2.66 4.06 -5.30
N PHE A 7 1.83 4.17 -4.27
CA PHE A 7 2.20 4.36 -2.88
C PHE A 7 2.92 3.17 -2.26
N ILE A 8 2.43 1.94 -2.48
CA ILE A 8 3.06 0.72 -1.95
C ILE A 8 4.42 0.53 -2.62
N LEU A 9 4.48 0.75 -3.94
CA LEU A 9 5.70 0.68 -4.74
C LEU A 9 6.80 1.63 -4.31
N GLN A 10 6.45 2.90 -4.09
CA GLN A 10 7.42 3.89 -3.67
C GLN A 10 7.92 3.63 -2.23
N LYS A 11 7.07 3.09 -1.35
CA LYS A 11 7.42 2.92 0.06
C LYS A 11 8.28 1.70 0.33
N PHE A 12 8.08 0.60 -0.39
CA PHE A 12 9.07 -0.48 -0.38
C PHE A 12 10.42 0.02 -0.91
N ASN A 13 10.45 0.83 -1.97
CA ASN A 13 11.70 1.44 -2.44
C ASN A 13 12.40 2.28 -1.36
N GLN A 14 11.66 3.09 -0.58
CA GLN A 14 12.25 3.97 0.46
C GLN A 14 12.52 3.31 1.82
N VAL A 15 11.68 2.39 2.31
CA VAL A 15 11.93 1.66 3.56
C VAL A 15 13.17 0.76 3.41
N PHE A 16 13.36 0.16 2.24
CA PHE A 16 14.56 -0.61 1.92
C PHE A 16 15.76 0.30 1.65
N ARG A 17 15.62 1.39 0.88
CA ARG A 17 16.73 2.38 0.73
C ARG A 17 17.16 2.97 2.06
N SER A 18 16.26 3.31 2.98
CA SER A 18 16.63 3.92 4.26
C SER A 18 17.38 2.95 5.20
N ARG A 19 17.11 1.63 5.10
CA ARG A 19 17.90 0.61 5.83
C ARG A 19 19.22 0.25 5.15
N TYR A 20 19.37 0.43 3.84
CA TYR A 20 20.58 0.07 3.09
C TYR A 20 21.48 1.26 2.69
N LYS A 21 21.01 2.51 2.86
CA LYS A 21 21.76 3.73 2.51
C LYS A 21 22.50 4.33 3.71
N LYS A 22 23.10 3.48 4.55
CA LYS A 22 24.36 3.82 5.24
C LYS A 22 25.49 3.26 4.37
N ASN A 23 25.76 3.93 3.25
CA ASN A 23 27.03 3.96 2.51
C ASN A 23 26.76 4.51 1.10
N ALA A 24 27.71 5.30 0.59
CA ALA A 24 27.76 5.97 -0.70
C ALA A 24 26.96 7.30 -0.81
N ALA A 25 27.73 8.38 -0.65
CA ALA A 25 27.39 9.76 -0.95
C ALA A 25 27.72 10.11 -2.42
N GLY A 26 27.06 11.18 -2.91
CA GLY A 26 27.58 12.08 -3.95
C GLY A 26 27.24 11.73 -5.40
N LEU A 27 26.37 12.55 -6.02
CA LEU A 27 26.74 13.56 -7.04
C LEU A 27 25.49 14.03 -7.81
N ASP A 28 25.36 15.36 -7.88
CA ASP A 28 24.41 16.15 -8.67
C ASP A 28 24.72 16.09 -10.16
N ILE A 29 23.71 16.15 -11.05
CA ILE A 29 23.72 16.90 -12.34
C ILE A 29 22.28 17.28 -12.73
N GLU A 30 22.04 18.56 -13.06
CA GLU A 30 20.82 19.15 -13.62
C GLU A 30 20.68 18.99 -15.15
N GLY A 31 19.44 19.07 -15.69
CA GLY A 31 19.18 19.34 -17.11
C GLY A 31 17.71 19.21 -17.55
N PRO A 32 17.22 19.94 -18.58
CA PRO A 32 15.88 20.54 -18.56
C PRO A 32 14.78 19.95 -19.48
N SER A 33 13.56 20.45 -19.20
CA SER A 33 12.25 20.37 -19.87
C SER A 33 12.17 20.25 -21.40
N THR A 34 11.14 19.56 -21.91
CA THR A 34 10.24 20.03 -23.01
C THR A 34 8.95 19.19 -23.04
N GLY A 35 7.79 19.83 -23.22
CA GLY A 35 6.46 19.19 -23.17
C GLY A 35 5.88 18.71 -24.49
N ARG A 36 4.65 18.17 -24.42
CA ARG A 36 3.62 18.22 -25.48
C ARG A 36 2.26 17.73 -24.95
N ARG A 37 1.19 18.38 -25.42
CA ARG A 37 -0.23 18.13 -25.13
C ARG A 37 -0.78 17.00 -26.01
N ALA A 38 -1.78 16.26 -25.52
CA ALA A 38 -2.80 15.61 -26.34
C ALA A 38 -4.12 15.50 -25.54
N ALA A 39 -5.24 15.57 -26.26
CA ALA A 39 -6.58 15.83 -25.75
C ALA A 39 -7.49 14.59 -25.77
N GLY A 40 -8.51 14.61 -24.89
CA GLY A 40 -9.86 14.10 -25.16
C GLY A 40 -10.14 12.61 -24.95
N MET A 41 -11.00 12.27 -24.00
CA MET A 41 -12.32 11.66 -24.24
C MET A 41 -13.04 11.45 -22.89
N LEU A 42 -14.30 11.88 -22.81
CA LEU A 42 -15.23 11.62 -21.70
C LEU A 42 -15.83 10.21 -21.86
N ILE A 43 -15.84 9.42 -20.78
CA ILE A 43 -16.71 8.24 -20.66
C ILE A 43 -17.44 8.30 -19.32
N MET A 44 -18.77 8.28 -19.39
CA MET A 44 -19.69 8.18 -18.26
C MET A 44 -19.83 6.71 -17.84
N PRO A 45 -19.74 6.35 -16.54
CA PRO A 45 -20.08 5.02 -16.06
C PRO A 45 -21.52 4.96 -15.52
N SER A 46 -22.27 3.89 -15.82
CA SER A 46 -23.56 3.63 -15.18
C SER A 46 -23.65 2.22 -14.61
N VAL A 47 -23.59 2.19 -13.27
CA VAL A 47 -24.51 1.52 -12.34
C VAL A 47 -24.67 0.00 -12.47
N LEU A 48 -23.99 -0.72 -11.58
CA LEU A 48 -24.40 -2.02 -11.06
C LEU A 48 -24.35 -1.94 -9.53
N GLU A 49 -25.42 -2.45 -8.92
CA GLU A 49 -25.86 -2.27 -7.54
C GLU A 49 -24.78 -2.60 -6.50
N GLU A 50 -24.51 -1.64 -5.61
CA GLU A 50 -23.65 -1.84 -4.45
C GLU A 50 -24.44 -2.55 -3.35
N VAL A 51 -24.14 -3.85 -3.17
CA VAL A 51 -24.45 -4.53 -1.92
C VAL A 51 -23.58 -3.85 -0.85
N GLU A 52 -24.20 -3.19 0.13
CA GLU A 52 -23.50 -2.58 1.27
C GLU A 52 -22.82 -3.67 2.12
N ASP A 53 -21.66 -4.13 1.65
CA ASP A 53 -20.73 -4.90 2.45
C ASP A 53 -20.13 -3.93 3.47
N ASN A 54 -20.73 -3.89 4.67
CA ASN A 54 -20.20 -3.17 5.84
C ASN A 54 -18.85 -3.75 6.34
N SER A 55 -18.15 -4.55 5.52
CA SER A 55 -16.85 -5.08 5.85
C SER A 55 -15.79 -3.98 5.75
N VAL A 56 -15.12 -3.76 6.88
CA VAL A 56 -13.96 -2.86 6.99
C VAL A 56 -12.73 -3.43 6.26
N PHE A 57 -12.79 -4.72 5.96
CA PHE A 57 -11.79 -5.40 5.17
C PHE A 57 -12.08 -5.24 3.68
N THR A 58 -11.07 -5.49 2.89
CA THR A 58 -11.23 -5.42 1.45
C THR A 58 -11.84 -6.72 0.90
N PRO A 59 -12.45 -6.72 -0.31
CA PRO A 59 -12.96 -7.95 -0.93
C PRO A 59 -11.85 -8.97 -1.27
N LEU A 60 -10.59 -8.62 -1.01
CA LEU A 60 -9.44 -9.51 -1.14
C LEU A 60 -9.24 -10.40 0.09
N VAL A 61 -10.03 -10.20 1.13
CA VAL A 61 -9.90 -10.87 2.42
C VAL A 61 -11.13 -11.75 2.67
N ASP A 62 -10.88 -12.99 3.08
CA ASP A 62 -11.88 -13.84 3.70
C ASP A 62 -12.04 -13.44 5.17
N SER A 63 -12.97 -12.52 5.42
CA SER A 63 -13.21 -11.97 6.75
C SER A 63 -13.84 -12.97 7.74
N SER A 64 -14.34 -14.12 7.26
CA SER A 64 -15.01 -15.13 8.08
C SER A 64 -14.09 -15.74 9.15
N GLY A 65 -12.78 -15.79 8.87
CA GLY A 65 -11.77 -16.31 9.80
C GLY A 65 -11.26 -15.29 10.83
N ILE A 66 -11.61 -14.01 10.70
CA ILE A 66 -11.02 -12.95 11.53
C ILE A 66 -11.75 -12.83 12.87
N ARG A 67 -11.09 -13.22 13.95
CA ARG A 67 -11.60 -13.03 15.31
C ARG A 67 -11.43 -11.59 15.77
N VAL A 68 -12.54 -10.89 15.98
CA VAL A 68 -12.55 -9.58 16.64
C VAL A 68 -12.49 -9.78 18.15
N ILE A 69 -11.36 -9.42 18.75
CA ILE A 69 -11.23 -9.43 20.21
C ILE A 69 -11.93 -8.17 20.74
N PRO A 70 -12.85 -8.30 21.72
CA PRO A 70 -13.50 -7.15 22.32
C PRO A 70 -12.45 -6.23 22.96
N PRO A 71 -12.60 -4.90 22.84
CA PRO A 71 -11.62 -3.98 23.41
C PRO A 71 -11.57 -4.16 24.92
N SER A 72 -10.35 -4.24 25.48
CA SER A 72 -10.18 -4.16 26.92
C SER A 72 -10.78 -2.85 27.44
N PRO A 73 -11.44 -2.85 28.61
CA PRO A 73 -12.01 -1.63 29.18
C PRO A 73 -10.89 -0.60 29.41
N SER A 74 -10.83 0.40 28.53
CA SER A 74 -9.93 1.54 28.63
C SER A 74 -10.72 2.72 29.15
N SER A 75 -10.19 3.40 30.18
CA SER A 75 -10.78 4.64 30.70
C SER A 75 -10.65 5.82 29.74
N LYS A 76 -9.79 5.71 28.71
CA LYS A 76 -9.53 6.76 27.73
C LYS A 76 -10.23 6.44 26.41
N PRO A 77 -10.98 7.39 25.82
CA PRO A 77 -11.59 7.20 24.51
C PRO A 77 -10.52 7.00 23.44
N LEU A 78 -10.82 6.15 22.45
CA LEU A 78 -9.94 5.91 21.31
C LEU A 78 -9.77 7.19 20.49
N LYS A 79 -8.56 7.41 19.99
CA LYS A 79 -8.22 8.55 19.14
C LYS A 79 -8.73 8.37 17.72
N ASN A 80 -9.22 9.48 17.14
CA ASN A 80 -9.75 9.51 15.77
C ASN A 80 -8.68 9.87 14.74
N ILE A 81 -8.95 9.56 13.47
CA ILE A 81 -8.01 9.84 12.36
C ILE A 81 -7.67 11.33 12.23
N SER A 82 -8.65 12.23 12.46
CA SER A 82 -8.46 13.67 12.33
C SER A 82 -7.40 14.23 13.28
N GLU A 83 -7.34 13.71 14.51
CA GLU A 83 -6.32 14.09 15.50
C GLU A 83 -4.92 13.65 15.03
N ILE A 84 -4.81 12.43 14.50
CA ILE A 84 -3.55 11.90 13.99
C ILE A 84 -3.07 12.70 12.78
N LYS A 85 -3.96 12.99 11.82
CA LYS A 85 -3.66 13.82 10.64
C LYS A 85 -3.16 15.21 11.05
N SER A 86 -3.82 15.85 12.02
CA SER A 86 -3.40 17.16 12.52
C SER A 86 -2.00 17.12 13.14
N LEU A 87 -1.70 16.11 13.96
CA LEU A 87 -0.38 15.95 14.57
C LEU A 87 0.72 15.64 13.53
N LEU A 88 0.40 14.87 12.49
CA LEU A 88 1.32 14.59 11.39
C LEU A 88 1.64 15.85 10.59
N GLN A 89 0.63 16.67 10.28
CA GLN A 89 0.81 17.98 9.62
C GLN A 89 1.65 18.95 10.46
N GLN A 90 1.49 18.91 11.79
CA GLN A 90 2.30 19.71 12.72
C GLN A 90 3.73 19.15 12.93
N GLY A 91 4.09 18.02 12.30
CA GLY A 91 5.40 17.38 12.49
C GLY A 91 5.61 16.74 13.87
N ARG A 92 4.55 16.58 14.68
CA ARG A 92 4.58 16.05 16.06
C ARG A 92 4.69 14.52 16.10
N LYS A 93 5.72 13.98 15.44
CA LYS A 93 5.93 12.52 15.24
C LYS A 93 6.01 11.72 16.54
N GLN A 94 6.53 12.30 17.62
CA GLN A 94 6.62 11.59 18.92
C GLN A 94 5.25 11.35 19.55
N GLU A 95 4.34 12.31 19.42
CA GLU A 95 2.99 12.18 19.94
C GLU A 95 2.16 11.20 19.14
N VAL A 96 2.32 11.22 17.80
CA VAL A 96 1.72 10.20 16.94
C VAL A 96 2.19 8.81 17.36
N LYS A 97 3.50 8.60 17.59
CA LYS A 97 4.02 7.32 18.10
C LYS A 97 3.39 6.92 19.44
N GLN A 98 3.24 7.88 20.36
CA GLN A 98 2.64 7.63 21.66
C GLN A 98 1.16 7.25 21.54
N ILE A 99 0.42 7.89 20.62
CA ILE A 99 -0.97 7.54 20.29
C ILE A 99 -1.02 6.10 19.75
N LEU A 100 -0.22 5.77 18.74
CA LEU A 100 -0.22 4.44 18.11
C LEU A 100 0.11 3.30 19.07
N ARG A 101 0.97 3.55 20.07
CA ARG A 101 1.34 2.54 21.08
C ARG A 101 0.27 2.34 22.15
N ASN A 102 -0.49 3.38 22.47
CA ASN A 102 -1.44 3.38 23.59
C ASN A 102 -2.90 3.23 23.15
N ASN A 103 -3.19 3.32 21.85
CA ASN A 103 -4.53 3.15 21.30
C ASN A 103 -4.65 1.77 20.64
N SER A 104 -5.41 0.88 21.28
CA SER A 104 -5.69 -0.46 20.75
C SER A 104 -7.00 -0.46 19.98
N TRP A 105 -6.96 0.03 18.73
CA TRP A 105 -8.14 -0.02 17.86
C TRP A 105 -8.49 -1.48 17.53
N PRO A 106 -9.77 -1.91 17.66
CA PRO A 106 -10.23 -3.24 17.25
C PRO A 106 -9.86 -3.54 15.80
N VAL A 107 -9.68 -4.82 15.44
CA VAL A 107 -9.25 -5.21 14.09
C VAL A 107 -10.22 -4.76 12.99
N ASN A 108 -11.51 -4.73 13.29
CA ASN A 108 -12.59 -4.23 12.43
C ASN A 108 -12.79 -2.70 12.51
N SER A 109 -11.85 -1.94 13.07
CA SER A 109 -11.95 -0.48 13.08
C SER A 109 -11.62 0.09 11.70
N PRO A 110 -12.48 0.94 11.12
CA PRO A 110 -12.25 1.53 9.79
C PRO A 110 -11.05 2.47 9.76
N ILE A 111 -10.53 2.89 10.93
CA ILE A 111 -9.42 3.85 10.99
C ILE A 111 -8.20 3.40 10.18
N ARG A 112 -7.93 2.10 10.05
CA ARG A 112 -6.76 1.57 9.33
C ARG A 112 -6.77 1.89 7.84
N THR A 113 -7.95 2.00 7.23
CA THR A 113 -8.10 2.30 5.80
C THR A 113 -7.54 3.69 5.47
N GLU A 114 -7.58 4.63 6.42
CA GLU A 114 -7.03 5.97 6.30
C GLU A 114 -5.70 6.16 7.03
N LEU A 115 -5.52 5.50 8.18
CA LEU A 115 -4.36 5.66 9.04
C LEU A 115 -3.11 5.09 8.39
N TRP A 116 -3.17 3.88 7.85
CA TRP A 116 -1.98 3.26 7.28
C TRP A 116 -1.46 4.02 6.06
N PRO A 117 -2.32 4.51 5.14
CA PRO A 117 -1.86 5.43 4.11
C PRO A 117 -1.18 6.66 4.68
N GLU A 118 -1.78 7.34 5.65
CA GLU A 118 -1.22 8.55 6.23
C GLU A 118 0.13 8.29 6.92
N LEU A 119 0.27 7.14 7.60
CA LEU A 119 1.52 6.76 8.24
C LEU A 119 2.59 6.39 7.22
N CYS A 120 2.23 5.75 6.13
CA CYS A 120 3.19 5.40 5.11
C CYS A 120 3.63 6.69 4.35
N THR A 121 2.76 7.69 4.08
CA THR A 121 3.09 8.90 3.28
C THR A 121 4.13 9.77 3.95
N GLN A 122 4.11 9.90 5.27
CA GLN A 122 4.98 10.80 6.04
C GLN A 122 6.50 10.66 5.79
N HIS A 123 6.93 9.54 5.22
CA HIS A 123 8.34 9.25 4.91
C HIS A 123 8.74 9.64 3.48
N GLN A 124 7.84 10.25 2.69
CA GLN A 124 8.15 10.67 1.31
C GLN A 124 9.08 11.89 1.42
N ASN A 125 10.33 11.76 1.00
CA ASN A 125 11.19 12.92 0.77
C ASN A 125 10.75 13.61 -0.53
N ASP A 126 10.72 14.94 -0.50
CA ASP A 126 10.21 15.86 -1.52
C ASP A 126 10.35 15.41 -2.99
N LYS A 127 9.30 15.72 -3.78
CA LYS A 127 9.19 15.69 -5.27
C LYS A 127 8.85 14.39 -5.99
N SER A 128 8.63 13.26 -5.32
CA SER A 128 8.04 12.09 -5.97
C SER A 128 6.51 12.20 -6.01
N ASN A 129 5.99 13.18 -6.76
CA ASN A 129 4.60 13.12 -7.21
C ASN A 129 4.52 11.96 -8.21
N PHE A 130 4.49 10.72 -7.72
CA PHE A 130 4.13 9.60 -8.58
C PHE A 130 2.71 9.86 -9.03
N MET A 131 2.60 10.23 -10.31
CA MET A 131 1.34 10.47 -10.97
C MET A 131 0.41 9.29 -10.72
N GLU A 132 -0.86 9.62 -10.55
CA GLU A 132 -1.93 8.65 -10.70
C GLU A 132 -1.70 7.86 -11.99
N GLY A 133 -1.63 6.53 -11.89
CA GLY A 133 -1.36 5.64 -13.02
C GLY A 133 0.00 4.95 -13.01
N PHE A 134 1.03 5.47 -12.31
CA PHE A 134 2.38 4.89 -12.37
C PHE A 134 2.45 3.38 -12.08
N TYR A 135 1.68 2.91 -11.09
CA TYR A 135 1.58 1.48 -10.82
C TYR A 135 1.09 0.69 -12.02
N TRP A 136 0.03 1.17 -12.66
CA TRP A 136 -0.60 0.51 -13.78
C TRP A 136 0.29 0.54 -15.02
N ASP A 137 1.07 1.61 -15.20
CA ASP A 137 2.10 1.65 -16.23
C ASP A 137 3.14 0.55 -16.01
N MET A 138 3.56 0.33 -14.76
CA MET A 138 4.49 -0.73 -14.42
C MET A 138 3.87 -2.12 -14.52
N VAL A 139 2.58 -2.28 -14.18
CA VAL A 139 1.83 -3.53 -14.43
C VAL A 139 1.84 -3.86 -15.91
N ASN A 140 1.51 -2.90 -16.76
CA ASN A 140 1.51 -3.08 -18.22
C ASN A 140 2.92 -3.38 -18.76
N GLN A 141 3.97 -2.80 -18.19
CA GLN A 141 5.35 -3.12 -18.57
C GLN A 141 5.75 -4.56 -18.18
N VAL A 142 5.31 -5.05 -17.01
CA VAL A 142 5.68 -6.39 -16.52
C VAL A 142 4.84 -7.49 -17.16
N TYR A 143 3.53 -7.26 -17.34
CA TYR A 143 2.57 -8.29 -17.72
C TYR A 143 1.95 -8.08 -19.12
N GLY A 144 2.08 -6.89 -19.71
CA GLY A 144 1.45 -6.54 -20.98
C GLY A 144 -0.06 -6.30 -20.92
N THR A 145 -0.69 -6.58 -19.77
CA THR A 145 -2.12 -6.37 -19.50
C THR A 145 -2.34 -6.00 -18.03
N THR A 146 -3.45 -5.34 -17.75
CA THR A 146 -3.94 -5.10 -16.39
C THR A 146 -4.72 -6.29 -15.82
N ASP A 147 -5.08 -7.26 -16.64
CA ASP A 147 -5.83 -8.44 -16.21
C ASP A 147 -5.02 -9.28 -15.21
N LEU A 148 -5.72 -9.85 -14.23
CA LEU A 148 -5.10 -10.80 -13.33
C LEU A 148 -4.78 -12.10 -14.08
N PRO A 149 -3.56 -12.63 -13.94
CA PRO A 149 -3.20 -13.88 -14.60
C PRO A 149 -3.98 -15.05 -14.01
N ASP A 150 -4.53 -15.91 -14.89
CA ASP A 150 -5.26 -17.12 -14.50
C ASP A 150 -4.35 -18.17 -13.82
N LYS A 151 -3.04 -18.10 -14.08
CA LYS A 151 -2.02 -18.99 -13.52
C LYS A 151 -1.17 -18.26 -12.50
N SER A 152 -0.73 -19.00 -11.48
CA SER A 152 0.23 -18.50 -10.48
C SER A 152 1.50 -18.00 -11.17
N VAL A 153 1.86 -16.74 -10.94
CA VAL A 153 3.08 -16.13 -11.46
C VAL A 153 4.25 -16.53 -10.57
N SER A 154 5.43 -16.77 -11.16
CA SER A 154 6.65 -16.95 -10.39
C SER A 154 6.99 -15.67 -9.63
N LEU A 155 7.09 -15.75 -8.31
CA LEU A 155 7.50 -14.62 -7.50
C LEU A 155 8.98 -14.25 -7.76
N PRO A 156 9.34 -12.97 -7.63
CA PRO A 156 10.73 -12.53 -7.73
C PRO A 156 11.65 -13.23 -6.70
N PRO A 157 12.95 -13.38 -7.02
CA PRO A 157 13.90 -14.15 -6.20
C PRO A 157 14.21 -13.50 -4.84
N PHE A 158 13.90 -12.22 -4.64
CA PHE A 158 14.07 -11.58 -3.33
C PHE A 158 13.04 -12.03 -2.31
N VAL A 159 11.98 -12.71 -2.73
CA VAL A 159 10.96 -13.26 -1.84
C VAL A 159 11.37 -14.67 -1.44
N GLU A 160 11.12 -14.99 -0.18
CA GLU A 160 11.35 -16.32 0.38
C GLU A 160 10.02 -17.09 0.40
N PRO A 161 9.86 -18.17 -0.40
CA PRO A 161 8.58 -18.90 -0.49
C PRO A 161 8.08 -19.43 0.86
N SER A 162 9.00 -19.81 1.75
CA SER A 162 8.68 -20.30 3.09
C SER A 162 8.08 -19.20 3.99
N HIS A 163 8.22 -17.92 3.62
CA HIS A 163 7.75 -16.76 4.36
C HIS A 163 6.65 -15.99 3.62
N CYS A 164 6.04 -16.55 2.57
CA CYS A 164 4.89 -15.96 1.84
C CYS A 164 3.57 -16.10 2.62
N GLN A 165 3.49 -15.48 3.81
CA GLN A 165 2.30 -15.52 4.64
C GLN A 165 1.19 -14.67 4.01
N SER A 166 0.12 -15.32 3.59
CA SER A 166 -1.05 -14.69 2.96
C SER A 166 -2.17 -14.33 3.96
N TYR A 167 -2.05 -14.72 5.23
CA TYR A 167 -3.05 -14.45 6.28
C TYR A 167 -4.46 -14.88 5.84
N TYR A 168 -5.43 -13.96 5.85
CA TYR A 168 -6.82 -14.21 5.47
C TYR A 168 -7.10 -13.80 4.02
N MET A 169 -6.10 -13.70 3.15
CA MET A 169 -6.32 -13.33 1.75
C MET A 169 -7.06 -14.42 0.98
N THR A 170 -8.05 -14.04 0.18
CA THR A 170 -8.73 -14.92 -0.79
C THR A 170 -7.78 -15.34 -1.91
N HIS A 171 -8.20 -16.25 -2.79
CA HIS A 171 -7.41 -16.60 -3.98
C HIS A 171 -7.08 -15.37 -4.83
N LYS A 172 -8.09 -14.52 -5.10
CA LYS A 172 -7.91 -13.24 -5.83
C LYS A 172 -6.94 -12.31 -5.09
N GLY A 173 -7.06 -12.22 -3.76
CA GLY A 173 -6.15 -11.43 -2.94
C GLY A 173 -4.69 -11.86 -3.05
N ARG A 174 -4.44 -13.17 -3.07
CA ARG A 174 -3.08 -13.72 -3.27
C ARG A 174 -2.53 -13.36 -4.64
N SER A 175 -3.29 -13.54 -5.71
CA SER A 175 -2.88 -13.15 -7.07
C SER A 175 -2.55 -11.65 -7.19
N ILE A 176 -3.31 -10.79 -6.51
CA ILE A 176 -3.00 -9.35 -6.45
C ILE A 176 -1.72 -9.09 -5.65
N THR A 177 -1.51 -9.80 -4.54
CA THR A 177 -0.27 -9.69 -3.74
C THR A 177 0.95 -10.08 -4.58
N ASP A 178 0.86 -11.19 -5.31
CA ASP A 178 1.90 -11.66 -6.22
C ASP A 178 2.21 -10.60 -7.29
N ARG A 179 1.16 -10.04 -7.92
CA ARG A 179 1.30 -8.94 -8.90
C ARG A 179 2.04 -7.75 -8.30
N VAL A 180 1.61 -7.26 -7.14
CA VAL A 180 2.23 -6.11 -6.46
C VAL A 180 3.71 -6.37 -6.18
N VAL A 181 4.05 -7.56 -5.69
CA VAL A 181 5.42 -7.96 -5.36
C VAL A 181 6.28 -8.10 -6.63
N SER A 182 5.74 -8.64 -7.73
CA SER A 182 6.46 -8.67 -9.01
C SER A 182 6.72 -7.30 -9.60
N VAL A 183 5.72 -6.41 -9.55
CA VAL A 183 5.89 -5.01 -10.00
C VAL A 183 6.92 -4.29 -9.14
N LEU A 184 6.95 -4.58 -7.82
CA LEU A 184 7.99 -4.09 -6.91
C LEU A 184 9.39 -4.54 -7.32
N GLY A 185 9.54 -5.81 -7.68
CA GLY A 185 10.81 -6.34 -8.18
C GLY A 185 11.30 -5.67 -9.44
N TYR A 186 10.38 -5.41 -10.36
CA TYR A 186 10.70 -4.71 -11.60
C TYR A 186 11.03 -3.23 -11.36
N ALA A 187 10.29 -2.53 -10.50
CA ALA A 187 10.50 -1.12 -10.18
C ALA A 187 11.72 -0.86 -9.28
N CYS A 188 12.14 -1.87 -8.50
CA CYS A 188 13.17 -1.75 -7.48
C CYS A 188 14.21 -2.87 -7.63
N PRO A 189 15.04 -2.86 -8.69
CA PRO A 189 16.02 -3.92 -8.94
C PRO A 189 17.09 -4.04 -7.83
N ASP A 190 17.26 -2.99 -7.02
CA ASP A 190 18.16 -2.97 -5.86
C ASP A 190 17.70 -3.93 -4.73
N ILE A 191 16.44 -4.39 -4.75
CA ILE A 191 15.91 -5.33 -3.76
C ILE A 191 16.34 -6.75 -4.16
N VAL A 192 17.44 -7.21 -3.55
CA VAL A 192 18.02 -8.54 -3.81
C VAL A 192 17.53 -9.62 -2.85
N TYR A 193 17.16 -9.25 -1.62
CA TYR A 193 16.63 -10.19 -0.61
C TYR A 193 15.73 -9.46 0.39
N SER A 194 14.49 -9.91 0.52
CA SER A 194 13.48 -9.29 1.38
C SER A 194 12.32 -10.28 1.68
N PRO A 195 12.52 -11.26 2.58
CA PRO A 195 11.50 -12.25 2.91
C PRO A 195 10.22 -11.62 3.50
N THR A 196 10.32 -10.44 4.12
CA THR A 196 9.20 -9.77 4.79
C THR A 196 8.30 -8.96 3.86
N ILE A 197 8.72 -8.71 2.61
CA ILE A 197 7.96 -7.87 1.67
C ILE A 197 6.57 -8.42 1.38
N TYR A 198 6.49 -9.75 1.18
CA TYR A 198 5.25 -10.41 0.82
C TYR A 198 4.23 -10.36 1.97
N PRO A 199 4.56 -10.76 3.22
CA PRO A 199 3.67 -10.58 4.36
C PRO A 199 3.22 -9.14 4.59
N ILE A 200 4.10 -8.15 4.38
CA ILE A 200 3.72 -6.74 4.55
C ILE A 200 2.74 -6.31 3.47
N CYS A 201 2.97 -6.66 2.19
CA CYS A 201 2.02 -6.42 1.10
C CYS A 201 0.66 -7.05 1.40
N ALA A 202 0.65 -8.32 1.79
CA ALA A 202 -0.58 -9.04 2.13
C ALA A 202 -1.34 -8.30 3.24
N LEU A 203 -0.67 -7.91 4.34
CA LEU A 203 -1.30 -7.15 5.42
C LEU A 203 -1.88 -5.82 4.94
N LEU A 204 -1.12 -5.01 4.19
CA LEU A 204 -1.59 -3.72 3.67
C LEU A 204 -2.87 -3.87 2.83
N LEU A 205 -2.92 -4.90 1.98
CA LEU A 205 -4.08 -5.19 1.14
C LEU A 205 -5.33 -5.61 1.94
N HIS A 206 -5.22 -5.96 3.22
CA HIS A 206 -6.41 -6.21 4.06
C HIS A 206 -7.22 -4.94 4.34
N PHE A 207 -6.61 -3.76 4.23
CA PHE A 207 -7.24 -2.49 4.57
C PHE A 207 -7.11 -1.42 3.46
N MET A 208 -6.27 -1.65 2.45
CA MET A 208 -6.04 -0.71 1.35
C MET A 208 -6.36 -1.38 0.00
N THR A 209 -7.57 -1.23 -0.55
CA THR A 209 -7.91 -1.79 -1.88
C THR A 209 -8.05 -0.80 -3.01
N GLY A 210 -8.23 0.49 -2.69
CA GLY A 210 -8.95 1.43 -3.55
C GLY A 210 -8.53 1.52 -5.03
N LYS A 211 -7.36 1.01 -5.43
CA LYS A 211 -6.99 0.92 -6.86
C LYS A 211 -6.26 -0.37 -7.30
N PHE A 212 -6.39 -1.50 -6.59
CA PHE A 212 -5.80 -2.79 -7.01
C PHE A 212 -6.79 -3.78 -7.65
N LEU A 213 -8.07 -3.39 -7.77
CA LEU A 213 -9.19 -4.28 -8.07
C LEU A 213 -9.62 -4.36 -9.54
N HIS A 214 -8.92 -3.68 -10.45
CA HIS A 214 -9.07 -3.92 -11.89
C HIS A 214 -8.26 -5.15 -12.32
#